data_AF-A0A1K1PTK1-F1
#
_entry.id   AF-A0A1K1PTK1-F1
#
_cell.length_a   1.000
_cell.length_b   1.000
_cell.length_c   1.000
_cell.angle_alpha   90.00
_cell.angle_beta   90.00
_cell.angle_gamma   90.00
#
_symmetry.space_group_name_H-M   'P 1'
#
loop_
_entity.id
_entity.type
_entity.pdbx_description
1 polymer ?
#
loop_
_entity_poly.entity_id
_entity_poly.type
_entity_poly.pdbx_seq_one_letter_code
_entity_poly.pdbx_strand_id
1 'polypeptide(L)'
;MAKRYSPTVPIGLLTPEHPADHCRLPRHRAFRLRPVVVIAVPGLLTGLAAGLRGWALAGTAPLLSYAIGGLTGPWAAAAGWSFTPLTYAVSTVVFTAIAYGVRKPAVRRRPPEPEPGLWARRGHLAVVACLLFAAAAGCYATLRGLGRIGALPQGFDAVYHGNAVRYIADTGDRSLFGTGHVNWYGDARTPCCCRDCRRCPW
;
A
#
# COMPACT_ATOMS: atom_id res chain seq x y z
N MET A 1 -12.65 -14.98 -41.60
CA MET A 1 -13.83 -14.20 -41.13
C MET A 1 -13.37 -12.82 -40.71
N ALA A 2 -13.68 -11.82 -41.53
CA ALA A 2 -13.23 -10.44 -41.38
C ALA A 2 -14.17 -9.63 -40.47
N LYS A 3 -13.59 -8.83 -39.57
CA LYS A 3 -14.32 -7.92 -38.69
C LYS A 3 -14.77 -6.71 -39.53
N ARG A 4 -16.05 -6.65 -39.91
CA ARG A 4 -16.63 -5.47 -40.59
C ARG A 4 -16.60 -4.29 -39.63
N TYR A 5 -15.86 -3.25 -39.99
CA TYR A 5 -16.05 -1.90 -39.46
C TYR A 5 -17.26 -1.28 -40.19
N SER A 6 -18.34 -0.97 -39.47
CA SER A 6 -19.41 -0.11 -39.99
C SER A 6 -18.98 1.35 -39.88
N PRO A 7 -18.94 2.11 -40.99
CA PRO A 7 -18.56 3.52 -40.98
C PRO A 7 -19.79 4.40 -41.14
N THR A 8 -20.44 4.82 -40.05
CA THR A 8 -21.40 5.93 -40.07
C THR A 8 -21.76 6.36 -38.65
N VAL A 9 -20.99 7.28 -38.08
CA VAL A 9 -21.55 8.25 -37.13
C VAL A 9 -21.08 9.62 -37.62
N PRO A 10 -22.01 10.50 -38.05
CA PRO A 10 -21.65 11.79 -38.61
C PRO A 10 -21.04 12.70 -37.53
N ILE A 11 -19.93 13.31 -37.92
CA ILE A 11 -19.23 14.39 -37.22
C ILE A 11 -20.13 15.62 -37.29
N GLY A 12 -20.84 15.94 -36.21
CA GLY A 12 -21.65 17.15 -36.17
C GLY A 12 -22.69 17.15 -35.06
N LEU A 13 -22.27 17.51 -33.84
CA LEU A 13 -23.05 18.21 -32.81
C LEU A 13 -22.17 18.37 -31.56
N LEU A 14 -21.15 19.22 -31.67
CA LEU A 14 -20.49 19.85 -30.52
C LEU A 14 -21.32 21.08 -30.14
N THR A 15 -22.30 20.91 -29.25
CA THR A 15 -22.88 22.03 -28.49
C THR A 15 -22.08 22.18 -27.19
N PRO A 16 -21.49 23.36 -26.90
CA PRO A 16 -20.64 23.57 -25.74
C PRO A 16 -21.48 24.16 -24.59
N GLU A 17 -22.25 23.36 -23.86
CA GLU A 17 -23.03 23.89 -22.73
C GLU A 17 -23.00 22.89 -21.55
N HIS A 18 -22.13 23.21 -20.57
CA HIS A 18 -22.15 22.83 -19.15
C HIS A 18 -21.64 21.45 -18.66
N PRO A 19 -21.00 21.39 -17.46
CA PRO A 19 -19.90 22.22 -16.98
C PRO A 19 -18.73 21.32 -16.48
N ALA A 20 -17.54 21.47 -17.05
CA ALA A 20 -16.33 20.73 -16.63
C ALA A 20 -15.68 21.27 -15.34
N ASP A 21 -16.46 21.92 -14.45
CA ASP A 21 -15.92 22.75 -13.37
C ASP A 21 -15.88 22.09 -11.97
N HIS A 22 -16.34 20.85 -11.82
CA HIS A 22 -16.33 20.17 -10.51
C HIS A 22 -15.19 19.18 -10.29
N CYS A 23 -14.39 18.87 -11.31
CA CYS A 23 -13.21 18.01 -11.14
C CYS A 23 -11.95 18.85 -10.86
N ARG A 24 -12.01 19.76 -9.88
CA ARG A 24 -10.77 20.27 -9.27
C ARG A 24 -10.17 19.13 -8.46
N LEU A 25 -9.32 18.31 -9.10
CA LEU A 25 -8.39 17.47 -8.36
C LEU A 25 -7.67 18.38 -7.37
N PRO A 26 -7.79 18.12 -6.05
CA PRO A 26 -7.12 18.94 -5.06
C PRO A 26 -5.64 18.96 -5.41
N ARG A 27 -5.09 20.15 -5.72
CA ARG A 27 -3.65 20.34 -5.95
C ARG A 27 -2.94 19.70 -4.77
N HIS A 28 -2.31 18.55 -5.00
CA HIS A 28 -1.67 17.75 -3.98
C HIS A 28 -0.49 18.55 -3.42
N ARG A 29 -0.76 19.35 -2.39
CA ARG A 29 0.28 20.04 -1.62
C ARG A 29 1.12 18.98 -0.93
N ALA A 30 2.26 18.69 -1.55
CA ALA A 30 3.37 17.89 -1.06
C ALA A 30 3.01 16.44 -0.67
N PHE A 31 3.92 15.54 -0.98
CA PHE A 31 3.98 14.18 -0.46
C PHE A 31 4.00 14.25 1.07
N ARG A 32 2.84 14.27 1.71
CA ARG A 32 2.74 14.40 3.16
C ARG A 32 3.33 13.11 3.74
N LEU A 33 4.34 13.19 4.60
CA LEU A 33 5.11 12.05 5.16
C LEU A 33 4.27 10.98 5.91
N ARG A 34 2.94 11.13 5.95
CA ARG A 34 2.01 10.23 6.64
C ARG A 34 2.17 8.76 6.26
N PRO A 35 2.30 8.34 4.97
CA PRO A 35 2.47 6.93 4.64
C PRO A 35 3.80 6.37 5.17
N VAL A 36 4.87 7.17 5.09
CA VAL A 36 6.19 6.79 5.61
C VAL A 36 6.11 6.56 7.11
N VAL A 37 5.40 7.43 7.84
CA VAL A 37 5.20 7.28 9.29
C VAL A 37 4.43 5.98 9.61
N VAL A 38 3.36 5.69 8.89
CA VAL A 38 2.55 4.47 9.11
C VAL A 38 3.36 3.20 8.83
N ILE A 39 4.25 3.23 7.83
CA ILE A 39 5.09 2.08 7.48
C ILE A 39 6.32 1.96 8.39
N ALA A 40 6.91 3.07 8.85
CA ALA A 40 8.15 3.03 9.59
C ALA A 40 7.93 2.87 11.10
N VAL A 41 6.99 3.63 11.69
CA VAL A 41 6.90 3.77 13.15
C VAL A 41 6.54 2.45 13.87
N PRO A 42 5.50 1.68 13.47
CA PRO A 42 5.12 0.48 14.19
C PRO A 42 6.25 -0.56 14.29
N GLY A 43 6.94 -0.78 13.17
CA GLY A 43 8.05 -1.71 13.09
C GLY A 43 9.34 -1.18 13.72
N LEU A 44 9.58 0.14 13.71
CA LEU A 44 10.68 0.74 14.49
C LEU A 44 10.47 0.51 16.00
N LEU A 45 9.27 0.78 16.51
CA LEU A 45 8.94 0.55 17.92
C LEU A 45 9.12 -0.94 18.31
N THR A 46 8.58 -1.83 17.47
CA THR A 46 8.66 -3.28 17.70
C THR A 46 10.11 -3.79 17.60
N GLY A 47 10.88 -3.32 16.62
CA GLY A 47 12.29 -3.69 16.45
C GLY A 47 13.19 -3.17 17.58
N LEU A 48 12.96 -1.94 18.06
CA LEU A 48 13.65 -1.38 19.22
C LEU A 48 13.34 -2.19 20.50
N ALA A 49 12.07 -2.57 20.68
CA ALA A 49 11.66 -3.43 21.80
C ALA A 49 12.33 -4.82 21.72
N ALA A 50 12.43 -5.39 20.52
CA ALA A 50 13.17 -6.62 20.24
C ALA A 50 14.70 -6.48 20.45
N GLY A 51 15.22 -5.25 20.53
CA GLY A 51 16.63 -4.95 20.74
C GLY A 51 17.47 -4.82 19.48
N LEU A 52 16.81 -4.71 18.32
CA LEU A 52 17.49 -4.45 17.06
C LEU A 52 18.06 -3.03 17.04
N ARG A 53 19.22 -2.87 16.41
CA ARG A 53 19.94 -1.60 16.27
C ARG A 53 20.53 -1.44 14.88
N GLY A 54 20.93 -0.22 14.55
CA GLY A 54 21.64 0.11 13.31
C GLY A 54 20.86 -0.29 12.05
N TRP A 55 21.57 -0.85 11.06
CA TRP A 55 21.00 -1.22 9.78
C TRP A 55 20.03 -2.41 9.84
N ALA A 56 20.19 -3.30 10.83
CA ALA A 56 19.22 -4.38 11.06
C ALA A 56 17.85 -3.80 11.44
N LEU A 57 17.81 -2.80 12.32
CA LEU A 57 16.58 -2.10 12.66
C LEU A 57 15.99 -1.36 11.44
N ALA A 58 16.83 -0.65 10.69
CA ALA A 58 16.37 0.09 9.51
C ALA A 58 15.76 -0.82 8.44
N GLY A 59 16.38 -1.98 8.17
CA GLY A 59 15.90 -2.93 7.17
C GLY A 59 14.67 -3.72 7.62
N THR A 60 14.58 -4.07 8.92
CA THR A 60 13.46 -4.87 9.46
C THR A 60 12.23 -4.05 9.84
N ALA A 61 12.37 -2.75 10.08
CA ALA A 61 11.24 -1.88 10.43
C ALA A 61 10.05 -1.97 9.47
N PRO A 62 10.19 -1.77 8.14
CA PRO A 62 9.04 -1.90 7.24
C PRO A 62 8.45 -3.32 7.25
N LEU A 63 9.30 -4.35 7.34
CA LEU A 63 8.86 -5.75 7.38
C LEU A 63 8.00 -6.03 8.62
N LEU A 64 8.40 -5.53 9.79
CA LEU A 64 7.64 -5.67 11.03
C LEU A 64 6.30 -4.94 10.97
N SER A 65 6.26 -3.73 10.41
CA SER A 65 5.00 -2.99 10.21
C SER A 65 4.04 -3.74 9.29
N TYR A 66 4.56 -4.36 8.22
CA TYR A 66 3.78 -5.22 7.33
C TYR A 66 3.27 -6.48 8.04
N ALA A 67 4.10 -7.13 8.86
CA ALA A 67 3.68 -8.29 9.64
C ALA A 67 2.55 -7.94 10.60
N ILE A 68 2.66 -6.82 11.32
CA ILE A 68 1.61 -6.33 12.22
C ILE A 68 0.33 -6.06 11.42
N GLY A 69 0.41 -5.25 10.35
CA GLY A 69 -0.78 -4.86 9.57
C GLY A 69 -1.41 -5.99 8.76
N GLY A 70 -0.61 -6.98 8.37
CA GLY A 70 -1.05 -8.19 7.68
C GLY A 70 -1.77 -9.16 8.61
N LEU A 71 -1.32 -9.28 9.87
CA LEU A 71 -1.93 -10.18 10.86
C LEU A 71 -3.13 -9.56 11.59
N THR A 72 -3.11 -8.25 11.85
CA THR A 72 -4.20 -7.56 12.54
C THR A 72 -5.53 -7.69 11.81
N GLY A 73 -5.55 -7.63 10.47
CA GLY A 73 -6.79 -7.73 9.69
C GLY A 73 -7.52 -9.07 9.89
N PRO A 74 -6.90 -10.20 9.55
CA PRO A 74 -7.48 -11.53 9.75
C PRO A 74 -7.84 -11.83 11.21
N TRP A 75 -7.01 -11.45 12.18
CA TRP A 75 -7.31 -11.68 13.59
C TRP A 75 -8.43 -10.79 14.12
N ALA A 76 -8.50 -9.53 13.70
CA ALA A 76 -9.63 -8.66 14.05
C ALA A 76 -10.94 -9.22 13.47
N ALA A 77 -10.94 -9.67 12.22
CA ALA A 77 -12.09 -10.30 11.59
C ALA A 77 -12.52 -11.59 12.32
N ALA A 78 -11.55 -12.46 12.69
CA ALA A 78 -11.83 -13.67 13.46
C ALA A 78 -12.39 -13.38 14.86
N ALA A 79 -12.02 -12.24 15.46
CA ALA A 79 -12.57 -11.76 16.74
C ALA A 79 -13.89 -10.97 16.59
N GLY A 80 -14.39 -10.78 15.36
CA GLY A 80 -15.59 -9.97 15.08
C GLY A 80 -15.38 -8.46 15.25
N TRP A 81 -14.14 -7.98 15.23
CA TRP A 81 -13.79 -6.56 15.36
C TRP A 81 -13.53 -5.89 14.02
N SER A 82 -14.01 -4.66 13.87
CA SER A 82 -13.71 -3.83 12.69
C SER A 82 -12.25 -3.37 12.69
N PHE A 83 -11.62 -3.42 11.52
CA PHE A 83 -10.27 -2.89 11.32
C PHE A 83 -10.31 -1.35 11.29
N THR A 84 -9.74 -0.72 12.32
CA THR A 84 -9.66 0.73 12.47
C THR A 84 -8.22 1.16 12.80
N PRO A 85 -7.88 2.46 12.70
CA PRO A 85 -6.57 2.94 13.15
C PRO A 85 -6.29 2.59 14.62
N LEU A 86 -7.33 2.52 15.46
CA LEU A 86 -7.20 2.14 16.87
C LEU A 86 -6.84 0.66 17.02
N THR A 87 -7.52 -0.26 16.32
CA THR A 87 -7.20 -1.68 16.40
C THR A 87 -5.78 -1.97 15.89
N TYR A 88 -5.33 -1.23 14.88
CA TYR A 88 -3.95 -1.30 14.40
C TYR A 88 -2.94 -0.77 15.43
N ALA A 89 -3.22 0.35 16.10
CA ALA A 89 -2.37 0.89 17.15
C ALA A 89 -2.27 -0.06 18.36
N VAL A 90 -3.41 -0.61 18.83
CA VAL A 90 -3.44 -1.61 19.89
C VAL A 90 -2.64 -2.85 19.51
N SER A 91 -2.84 -3.36 18.28
CA SER A 91 -2.07 -4.51 17.79
C SER A 91 -0.57 -4.21 17.80
N THR A 92 -0.15 -3.02 17.37
CA THR A 92 1.25 -2.60 17.40
C THR A 92 1.81 -2.67 18.82
N VAL A 93 1.07 -2.18 19.82
CA VAL A 93 1.47 -2.28 21.23
C VAL A 93 1.59 -3.73 21.68
N VAL A 94 0.63 -4.59 21.32
CA VAL A 94 0.67 -6.02 21.66
C VAL A 94 1.90 -6.71 21.05
N PHE A 95 2.16 -6.53 19.75
CA PHE A 95 3.35 -7.09 19.10
C PHE A 95 4.65 -6.54 19.69
N THR A 96 4.69 -5.25 20.03
CA THR A 96 5.83 -4.63 20.71
C THR A 96 6.07 -5.26 22.08
N ALA A 97 5.00 -5.49 22.87
CA ALA A 97 5.08 -6.12 24.18
C ALA A 97 5.52 -7.58 24.08
N ILE A 98 5.04 -8.33 23.09
CA ILE A 98 5.47 -9.70 22.81
C ILE A 98 6.96 -9.72 22.46
N ALA A 99 7.40 -8.85 21.53
CA ALA A 99 8.80 -8.75 21.13
C ALA A 99 9.72 -8.43 22.34
N TYR A 100 9.29 -7.51 23.20
CA TYR A 100 9.99 -7.19 24.45
C TYR A 100 10.02 -8.38 25.42
N GLY A 101 8.89 -9.07 25.59
CA GLY A 101 8.75 -10.23 26.46
C GLY A 101 9.64 -11.40 26.05
N VAL A 102 9.71 -11.69 24.74
CA VAL A 102 10.57 -12.74 24.16
C VAL A 102 12.06 -12.37 24.27
N ARG A 103 12.40 -11.09 24.18
CA ARG A 103 13.79 -10.62 24.34
C ARG A 103 14.34 -10.89 25.75
N LYS A 104 13.53 -10.68 26.79
CA LYS A 104 13.97 -10.77 28.21
C LYS A 104 14.70 -12.08 28.56
N PRO A 105 14.17 -13.28 28.22
CA PRO A 105 14.91 -14.54 28.42
C PRO A 105 16.07 -14.73 27.43
N ALA A 106 15.96 -14.22 26.19
CA ALA A 106 17.01 -14.38 25.17
C ALA A 106 18.30 -13.63 25.54
N VAL A 107 18.19 -12.41 26.05
CA VAL A 107 19.34 -11.60 26.49
C VAL A 107 19.98 -12.17 27.77
N ARG A 108 19.17 -12.72 28.69
CA ARG A 108 19.71 -13.39 29.89
C ARG A 108 20.52 -14.64 29.58
N ARG A 109 20.27 -15.28 28.44
CA ARG A 109 20.91 -16.55 28.03
C ARG A 109 22.11 -16.38 27.11
N ARG A 110 22.38 -15.17 26.59
CA ARG A 110 23.51 -14.93 25.69
C ARG A 110 24.41 -13.81 26.22
N PRO A 111 25.69 -14.08 26.53
CA PRO A 111 26.63 -13.01 26.81
C PRO A 111 26.80 -12.12 25.57
N PRO A 112 27.04 -10.80 25.73
CA PRO A 112 27.27 -9.91 24.61
C PRO A 112 28.53 -10.34 23.86
N GLU A 113 28.38 -10.77 22.62
CA GLU A 113 29.51 -11.00 21.73
C GLU A 113 30.11 -9.65 21.30
N PRO A 114 31.46 -9.54 21.19
CA PRO A 114 32.09 -8.35 20.63
C PRO A 114 31.57 -8.13 19.20
N GLU A 115 30.99 -6.96 18.92
CA GLU A 115 30.61 -6.62 17.55
C GLU A 115 31.86 -6.61 16.66
N PRO A 116 31.88 -7.38 15.55
CA PRO A 116 32.96 -7.30 14.59
C PRO A 116 33.10 -5.86 14.08
N GLY A 117 34.33 -5.36 13.93
CA GLY A 117 34.63 -4.01 13.39
C GLY A 117 34.18 -3.76 11.93
N LEU A 118 33.32 -4.64 11.39
CA LEU A 118 32.73 -4.59 10.05
C LEU A 118 31.94 -3.30 9.80
N TRP A 119 31.42 -2.70 10.87
CA TRP A 119 30.68 -1.43 10.83
C TRP A 119 31.57 -0.18 10.95
N ALA A 120 32.86 -0.27 10.59
CA ALA A 120 33.68 0.92 10.36
C ALA A 120 33.06 1.85 9.30
N ARG A 121 33.52 3.11 9.20
CA ARG A 121 33.01 4.11 8.23
C ARG A 121 32.84 3.57 6.80
N ARG A 122 33.75 2.69 6.35
CA ARG A 122 33.70 2.04 5.03
C ARG A 122 32.47 1.14 4.85
N GLY A 123 32.08 0.38 5.89
CA GLY A 123 30.89 -0.46 5.87
C GLY A 123 29.61 0.36 5.74
N HIS A 124 29.51 1.47 6.48
CA HIS A 124 28.38 2.40 6.32
C HIS A 124 28.31 3.04 4.93
N LEU A 125 29.45 3.46 4.38
CA LEU A 125 29.51 4.01 3.03
C LEU A 125 29.09 2.99 1.97
N ALA A 126 29.53 1.73 2.10
CA ALA A 126 29.13 0.66 1.19
C ALA A 126 27.60 0.43 1.23
N VAL A 127 26.99 0.39 2.41
CA VAL A 127 25.53 0.26 2.54
C VAL A 127 24.79 1.43 1.90
N VAL A 128 25.25 2.66 2.15
CA VAL A 128 24.65 3.86 1.54
C VAL A 128 24.77 3.81 0.02
N ALA A 129 25.94 3.43 -0.51
CA ALA A 129 26.15 3.29 -1.95
C ALA A 129 25.20 2.25 -2.57
N CYS A 130 25.05 1.09 -1.94
CA CYS A 130 24.11 0.06 -2.38
C CYS A 130 22.65 0.54 -2.34
N LEU A 131 22.25 1.26 -1.28
CA LEU A 131 20.90 1.81 -1.16
C LEU A 131 20.61 2.86 -2.24
N LEU A 132 21.56 3.77 -2.50
CA LEU A 132 21.43 4.77 -3.55
C LEU A 132 21.34 4.12 -4.93
N PHE A 133 22.16 3.11 -5.19
CA PHE A 133 22.10 2.36 -6.44
C PHE A 133 20.77 1.64 -6.62
N ALA A 134 20.30 0.91 -5.60
CA ALA A 134 19.02 0.22 -5.64
C ALA A 134 17.83 1.18 -5.81
N ALA A 135 17.86 2.33 -5.12
CA ALA A 135 16.84 3.36 -5.26
C ALA A 135 16.84 3.97 -6.67
N ALA A 136 18.02 4.28 -7.23
CA ALA A 136 18.15 4.80 -8.58
C ALA A 136 17.66 3.80 -9.64
N ALA A 137 18.08 2.53 -9.52
CA ALA A 137 17.66 1.46 -10.42
C ALA A 137 16.14 1.21 -10.35
N GLY A 138 15.57 1.13 -9.14
CA GLY A 138 14.13 0.96 -8.93
C GLY A 138 13.32 2.15 -9.44
N CYS A 139 13.79 3.37 -9.20
CA CYS A 139 13.18 4.60 -9.73
C CYS A 139 13.20 4.60 -11.26
N TYR A 140 14.36 4.30 -11.87
CA TYR A 140 14.50 4.21 -13.32
C TYR A 140 13.56 3.17 -13.93
N ALA A 141 13.54 1.95 -13.38
CA ALA A 141 12.66 0.88 -13.84
C ALA A 141 11.18 1.27 -13.73
N THR A 142 10.79 1.91 -12.61
CA THR A 142 9.43 2.40 -12.40
C THR A 142 9.06 3.46 -13.43
N LEU A 143 9.88 4.49 -13.61
CA LEU A 143 9.61 5.57 -14.57
C LEU A 143 9.54 5.04 -16.02
N ARG A 144 10.41 4.09 -16.37
CA ARG A 144 10.37 3.39 -17.66
C ARG A 144 9.07 2.60 -17.84
N GLY A 145 8.65 1.86 -16.81
CA GLY A 145 7.42 1.08 -16.83
C GLY A 145 6.15 1.93 -16.89
N LEU A 146 6.13 3.09 -16.23
CA LEU A 146 5.00 4.03 -16.28
C LEU A 146 4.92 4.77 -17.63
N GLY A 147 6.05 5.00 -18.31
CA GLY A 147 6.15 5.80 -19.54
C GLY A 147 5.99 7.31 -19.33
N ARG A 148 5.08 7.72 -18.43
CA ARG A 148 4.89 9.11 -17.98
C ARG A 148 4.50 9.17 -16.50
N ILE A 149 4.95 10.20 -15.79
CA ILE A 149 4.74 10.37 -14.33
C ILE A 149 3.25 10.49 -13.96
N GLY A 150 2.39 10.89 -14.89
CA GLY A 150 0.94 10.99 -14.70
C GLY A 150 0.14 9.72 -15.08
N ALA A 151 0.80 8.62 -15.46
CA ALA A 151 0.10 7.37 -15.74
C ALA A 151 -0.22 6.62 -14.45
N LEU A 152 -1.40 6.00 -14.39
CA LEU A 152 -1.73 5.05 -13.32
C LEU A 152 -0.95 3.76 -13.57
N PRO A 153 -0.07 3.32 -12.64
CA PRO A 153 0.69 2.09 -12.82
C PRO A 153 -0.23 0.87 -12.76
N GLN A 154 -0.59 0.33 -13.92
CA GLN A 154 -1.43 -0.87 -14.01
C GLN A 154 -0.69 -2.17 -13.64
N GLY A 155 0.64 -2.19 -13.69
CA GLY A 155 1.42 -3.39 -13.34
C GLY A 155 1.26 -3.85 -11.88
N PHE A 156 0.72 -2.99 -11.01
CA PHE A 156 0.43 -3.31 -9.61
C PHE A 156 -1.08 -3.29 -9.29
N ASP A 157 -1.94 -3.32 -10.31
CA ASP A 157 -3.39 -3.22 -10.16
C ASP A 157 -3.78 -2.09 -9.19
N ALA A 158 -3.36 -0.86 -9.52
CA ALA A 158 -3.60 0.32 -8.70
C ALA A 158 -5.11 0.56 -8.45
N VAL A 159 -5.97 0.13 -9.38
CA VAL A 159 -7.42 0.23 -9.26
C VAL A 159 -7.93 -0.71 -8.15
N TYR A 160 -7.48 -1.97 -8.14
CA TYR A 160 -7.81 -2.90 -7.06
C TYR A 160 -7.36 -2.38 -5.69
N HIS A 161 -6.11 -1.89 -5.58
CA HIS A 161 -5.62 -1.38 -4.29
C HIS A 161 -6.41 -0.16 -3.81
N GLY A 162 -6.79 0.76 -4.71
CA GLY A 162 -7.64 1.89 -4.38
C GLY A 162 -9.02 1.45 -3.88
N ASN A 163 -9.64 0.51 -4.59
CA ASN A 163 -10.94 -0.05 -4.21
C ASN A 163 -10.86 -0.84 -2.88
N ALA A 164 -9.78 -1.57 -2.65
CA ALA A 164 -9.53 -2.31 -1.42
C ALA A 164 -9.39 -1.36 -0.21
N VAL A 165 -8.64 -0.26 -0.36
CA VAL A 165 -8.51 0.76 0.70
C VAL A 165 -9.86 1.38 1.04
N ARG A 166 -10.65 1.73 0.00
CA ARG A 166 -12.00 2.26 0.20
C ARG A 166 -12.91 1.24 0.90
N TYR A 167 -12.92 -0.01 0.43
CA TYR A 167 -13.70 -1.08 1.02
C TYR A 167 -13.38 -1.25 2.51
N ILE A 168 -12.10 -1.36 2.88
CA ILE A 168 -11.68 -1.47 4.28
C ILE A 168 -12.12 -0.24 5.08
N ALA A 169 -12.08 0.96 4.51
CA ALA A 169 -12.53 2.17 5.19
C ALA A 169 -14.05 2.21 5.40
N ASP A 170 -14.83 1.71 4.43
CA ASP A 170 -16.29 1.73 4.46
C ASP A 170 -16.87 0.58 5.31
N THR A 171 -16.26 -0.62 5.28
CA THR A 171 -16.78 -1.83 5.96
C THR A 171 -16.01 -2.19 7.22
N GLY A 172 -14.76 -1.72 7.36
CA GLY A 172 -13.84 -2.20 8.39
C GLY A 172 -13.37 -3.64 8.17
N ASP A 173 -13.72 -4.30 7.06
CA ASP A 173 -13.32 -5.68 6.79
C ASP A 173 -11.95 -5.73 6.10
N ARG A 174 -10.96 -6.25 6.84
CA ARG A 174 -9.61 -6.56 6.36
C ARG A 174 -9.28 -8.05 6.54
N SER A 175 -10.28 -8.91 6.43
CA SER A 175 -10.12 -10.35 6.45
C SER A 175 -9.33 -10.85 5.23
N LEU A 176 -8.94 -12.12 5.23
CA LEU A 176 -8.23 -12.76 4.11
C LEU A 176 -9.04 -12.73 2.81
N PHE A 177 -10.38 -12.68 2.89
CA PHE A 177 -11.27 -12.80 1.72
C PHE A 177 -12.11 -11.56 1.45
N GLY A 178 -12.19 -10.57 2.36
CA GLY A 178 -13.06 -9.41 2.20
C GLY A 178 -12.79 -8.60 0.93
N THR A 179 -11.52 -8.45 0.55
CA THR A 179 -11.13 -7.76 -0.69
C THR A 179 -11.33 -8.60 -1.96
N GLY A 180 -11.71 -9.87 -1.86
CA GLY A 180 -12.11 -10.69 -3.02
C GLY A 180 -13.40 -10.19 -3.67
N HIS A 181 -14.19 -9.40 -2.94
CA HIS A 181 -15.40 -8.76 -3.45
C HIS A 181 -15.14 -7.44 -4.17
N VAL A 182 -13.93 -6.87 -4.04
CA VAL A 182 -13.57 -5.67 -4.80
C VAL A 182 -12.95 -6.08 -6.13
N ASN A 183 -13.45 -5.51 -7.23
CA ASN A 183 -12.99 -5.78 -8.61
C ASN A 183 -13.52 -7.07 -9.28
N TRP A 184 -14.66 -7.59 -8.81
CA TRP A 184 -15.38 -8.68 -9.51
C TRP A 184 -16.02 -8.18 -10.81
N TYR A 185 -15.59 -8.69 -11.97
CA TYR A 185 -16.15 -8.35 -13.29
C TYR A 185 -17.44 -9.10 -13.63
N GLY A 186 -17.89 -10.05 -12.79
CA GLY A 186 -19.03 -10.92 -13.08
C GLY A 186 -20.40 -10.23 -13.05
N ASP A 187 -20.48 -9.01 -12.50
CA ASP A 187 -21.67 -8.18 -12.51
C ASP A 187 -21.42 -6.85 -13.23
N ALA A 188 -20.74 -6.87 -14.37
CA ALA A 188 -20.74 -5.74 -15.30
C ALA A 188 -22.15 -5.51 -15.88
N ARG A 189 -23.13 -5.21 -15.03
CA ARG A 189 -24.22 -4.32 -15.42
C ARG A 189 -23.54 -3.00 -15.71
N THR A 190 -23.31 -2.76 -16.99
CA THR A 190 -22.93 -1.45 -17.52
C THR A 190 -23.76 -0.42 -16.76
N PRO A 191 -23.16 0.48 -15.97
CA PRO A 191 -23.94 1.54 -15.35
C PRO A 191 -24.56 2.31 -16.50
N CYS A 192 -25.89 2.26 -16.61
CA CYS A 192 -26.60 3.07 -17.58
C CYS A 192 -26.28 4.52 -17.20
N CYS A 193 -25.43 5.16 -18.00
CA CYS A 193 -25.04 6.55 -17.80
C CYS A 193 -26.23 7.51 -18.04
N CYS A 194 -27.38 6.98 -18.47
CA CYS A 194 -28.61 7.71 -18.68
C CYS A 194 -29.69 7.23 -17.71
N ARG A 195 -30.46 8.20 -17.21
CA ARG A 195 -31.56 8.07 -16.23
C ARG A 195 -32.72 7.15 -16.66
N ASP A 196 -32.64 6.51 -17.84
CA ASP A 196 -33.68 5.68 -18.42
C ASP A 196 -33.06 4.41 -19.03
N CYS A 197 -33.17 3.30 -18.30
CA CYS A 197 -32.61 1.99 -18.67
C CYS A 197 -33.32 1.30 -19.86
N ARG A 198 -34.28 1.96 -20.53
CA ARG A 198 -35.08 1.36 -21.62
C ARG A 198 -34.50 1.52 -23.04
N ARG A 199 -33.33 2.14 -23.20
CA ARG A 199 -32.74 2.44 -24.52
C ARG A 199 -31.28 2.01 -24.68
N CYS A 200 -30.90 0.83 -24.17
CA CYS A 200 -29.66 0.19 -24.60
C CYS A 200 -29.99 -0.76 -25.76
N PRO A 201 -29.45 -0.55 -26.98
CA PRO A 201 -29.69 -1.43 -28.11
C PRO A 201 -28.62 -2.53 -28.12
N TRP A 202 -28.76 -3.53 -27.24
CA TRP A 202 -28.20 -4.89 -27.40
C TRP A 202 -29.11 -5.86 -26.68
#